data_AF-A0A2J7ZGE2-F1
#
_entry.id   AF-A0A2J7ZGE2-F1
#
_cell.length_a   1.000
_cell.length_b   1.000
_cell.length_c   1.000
_cell.angle_alpha   90.00
_cell.angle_beta   90.00
_cell.angle_gamma   90.00
#
_symmetry.space_group_name_H-M   'P 1'
#
loop_
_entity.id
_entity.type
_entity.pdbx_description
1 polymer ?
#
loop_
_entity_poly.entity_id
_entity_poly.type
_entity_poly.pdbx_seq_one_letter_code
_entity_poly.pdbx_strand_id
1 'polypeptide(L)'
;PPPPCTYFCFTWTRTNGPADAAACTLLASSLLQMAQSASYGLTPSGFTCKGVNAAKSEVTACADFALEADARAFGDFFANQGGFDDLALITGFGPAYAIGPNGAPVCNPSKFFAELTTELTGAVCDNWQKESACAPPATDTFPYCKCEPGTRAKTPYALTYTRKYTKAGANYYCFNVQVNRTQCGSSKCCSMDLDKIEWLSNEENCMGAAMGFTVTTKPGDLKSPVWSRVPDTSFSPAKTFGIFKTNSLDLNVGNANGAEVCIALRSNGNCPTLEQFCYQGDTVGCQYAIFDRADAGAGCCAEDWAVGKFGHFDRRLFRRMI
;
A
#
# COMPACT_ATOMS: atom_id res chain seq x y z
N PRO A 1 -46.57 4.64 -17.83
CA PRO A 1 -45.77 4.50 -16.59
C PRO A 1 -44.31 4.79 -16.93
N PRO A 2 -43.51 5.39 -16.03
CA PRO A 2 -42.08 5.50 -16.27
C PRO A 2 -41.46 4.09 -16.45
N PRO A 3 -40.41 3.94 -17.28
CA PRO A 3 -39.72 2.66 -17.43
C PRO A 3 -39.18 2.17 -16.07
N PRO A 4 -39.21 0.85 -15.79
CA PRO A 4 -38.75 0.33 -14.51
C PRO A 4 -37.23 0.46 -14.36
N CYS A 5 -36.79 0.77 -13.15
CA CYS A 5 -35.39 0.89 -12.79
C CYS A 5 -34.85 -0.48 -12.36
N THR A 6 -34.27 -1.23 -13.29
CA THR A 6 -33.91 -2.64 -13.07
C THR A 6 -32.46 -2.95 -13.42
N TYR A 7 -31.78 -2.06 -14.15
CA TYR A 7 -30.39 -2.27 -14.54
C TYR A 7 -29.44 -1.65 -13.53
N PHE A 8 -28.69 -2.50 -12.84
CA PHE A 8 -27.81 -2.11 -11.74
C PHE A 8 -26.35 -2.27 -12.17
N CYS A 9 -25.59 -1.18 -12.12
CA CYS A 9 -24.16 -1.18 -12.41
C CYS A 9 -23.36 -0.81 -11.18
N PHE A 10 -22.24 -1.49 -10.99
CA PHE A 10 -21.30 -1.28 -9.89
C PHE A 10 -19.91 -1.03 -10.47
N THR A 11 -19.37 0.15 -10.23
CA THR A 11 -18.03 0.57 -10.64
C THR A 11 -17.11 0.62 -9.43
N TRP A 12 -15.96 -0.03 -9.56
CA TRP A 12 -14.87 0.01 -8.60
C TRP A 12 -13.69 0.77 -9.19
N THR A 13 -13.43 1.97 -8.67
CA THR A 13 -12.17 2.67 -8.86
C THR A 13 -11.13 2.04 -7.93
N ARG A 14 -10.30 1.17 -8.51
CA ARG A 14 -9.30 0.38 -7.80
C ARG A 14 -7.97 1.13 -7.78
N THR A 15 -7.52 1.53 -6.60
CA THR A 15 -6.22 2.21 -6.46
C THR A 15 -5.11 1.28 -5.98
N ASN A 16 -5.46 0.15 -5.38
CA ASN A 16 -4.53 -0.81 -4.76
C ASN A 16 -4.24 -2.05 -5.62
N GLY A 17 -4.23 -1.87 -6.94
CA GLY A 17 -3.90 -2.93 -7.90
C GLY A 17 -4.37 -2.61 -9.31
N PRO A 18 -4.09 -3.49 -10.28
CA PRO A 18 -4.49 -3.27 -11.67
C PRO A 18 -6.02 -3.32 -11.82
N ALA A 19 -6.58 -2.38 -12.57
CA ALA A 19 -7.93 -2.51 -13.10
C ALA A 19 -7.87 -3.35 -14.36
N ASP A 20 -8.09 -4.66 -14.22
CA ASP A 20 -8.01 -5.65 -15.29
C ASP A 20 -9.23 -6.58 -15.31
N ALA A 21 -9.24 -7.52 -16.26
CA ALA A 21 -10.32 -8.48 -16.40
C ALA A 21 -10.50 -9.36 -15.14
N ALA A 22 -9.41 -9.73 -14.47
CA ALA A 22 -9.47 -10.54 -13.26
C ALA A 22 -10.14 -9.78 -12.11
N ALA A 23 -9.79 -8.49 -11.92
CA ALA A 23 -10.43 -7.62 -10.94
C ALA A 23 -11.93 -7.43 -11.23
N CYS A 24 -12.29 -7.27 -12.50
CA CYS A 24 -13.69 -7.13 -12.91
C CYS A 24 -14.50 -8.42 -12.68
N THR A 25 -13.93 -9.59 -12.99
CA THR A 25 -14.54 -10.89 -12.69
C THR A 25 -14.70 -11.12 -11.19
N LEU A 26 -13.71 -10.72 -10.39
CA LEU A 26 -13.79 -10.76 -8.93
C LEU A 26 -14.95 -9.88 -8.42
N LEU A 27 -15.07 -8.64 -8.92
CA LEU A 27 -16.17 -7.76 -8.56
C LEU A 27 -17.53 -8.39 -8.92
N ALA A 28 -17.70 -8.85 -10.16
CA ALA A 28 -18.94 -9.44 -10.65
C ALA A 28 -19.35 -10.69 -9.83
N SER A 29 -18.42 -11.61 -9.59
CA SER A 29 -18.70 -12.82 -8.80
C SER A 29 -19.01 -12.51 -7.34
N SER A 30 -18.35 -11.52 -6.74
CA SER A 30 -18.63 -11.08 -5.37
C SER A 30 -20.05 -10.51 -5.26
N LEU A 31 -20.45 -9.63 -6.18
CA LEU A 31 -21.79 -9.06 -6.23
C LEU A 31 -22.87 -10.12 -6.45
N LEU A 32 -22.62 -11.09 -7.34
CA LEU A 32 -23.53 -12.21 -7.57
C LEU A 32 -23.73 -13.04 -6.29
N GLN A 33 -22.64 -13.38 -5.59
CA GLN A 33 -22.71 -14.13 -4.35
C GLN A 33 -23.50 -13.38 -3.28
N MET A 34 -23.25 -12.08 -3.12
CA MET A 34 -23.98 -11.24 -2.17
C MET A 34 -25.48 -11.18 -2.51
N ALA A 35 -25.81 -10.96 -3.79
CA ALA A 35 -27.19 -10.90 -4.25
C ALA A 35 -27.94 -12.22 -4.02
N GLN A 36 -27.30 -13.35 -4.33
CA GLN A 36 -27.88 -14.69 -4.14
C GLN A 36 -28.04 -15.05 -2.65
N SER A 37 -27.09 -14.67 -1.80
CA SER A 37 -27.13 -15.00 -0.37
C SER A 37 -28.32 -14.36 0.35
N ALA A 38 -28.75 -13.19 -0.11
CA ALA A 38 -29.90 -12.46 0.41
C ALA A 38 -31.16 -12.59 -0.47
N SER A 39 -31.13 -13.48 -1.48
CA SER A 39 -32.25 -13.79 -2.37
C SER A 39 -32.84 -12.58 -3.11
N TYR A 40 -32.01 -11.61 -3.49
CA TYR A 40 -32.47 -10.53 -4.36
C TYR A 40 -32.76 -11.07 -5.77
N GLY A 41 -33.91 -10.70 -6.34
CA GLY A 41 -34.41 -11.23 -7.62
C GLY A 41 -33.61 -10.83 -8.84
N LEU A 42 -32.44 -11.44 -9.04
CA LEU A 42 -31.62 -11.29 -10.25
C LEU A 42 -32.22 -12.06 -11.43
N THR A 43 -32.01 -11.53 -12.64
CA THR A 43 -32.21 -12.31 -13.87
C THR A 43 -31.17 -13.45 -13.99
N PRO A 44 -31.41 -14.48 -14.81
CA PRO A 44 -30.50 -15.64 -14.92
C PRO A 44 -29.06 -15.31 -15.35
N SER A 45 -28.82 -14.17 -15.98
CA SER A 45 -27.48 -13.71 -16.38
C SER A 45 -26.62 -13.28 -15.19
N GLY A 46 -27.25 -12.81 -14.10
CA GLY A 46 -26.55 -12.32 -12.91
C GLY A 46 -25.61 -11.14 -13.19
N PHE A 47 -24.68 -10.89 -12.25
CA PHE A 47 -23.63 -9.89 -12.44
C PHE A 47 -22.58 -10.37 -13.43
N THR A 48 -22.32 -9.55 -14.45
CA THR A 48 -21.29 -9.78 -15.46
C THR A 48 -20.34 -8.60 -15.52
N CYS A 49 -19.06 -8.86 -15.82
CA CYS A 49 -18.10 -7.79 -16.10
C CYS A 49 -18.53 -7.07 -17.39
N LYS A 50 -18.79 -5.76 -17.29
CA LYS A 50 -19.19 -4.92 -18.42
C LYS A 50 -18.05 -4.08 -18.98
N GLY A 51 -17.06 -3.73 -18.16
CA GLY A 51 -15.97 -2.87 -18.63
C GLY A 51 -14.77 -2.84 -17.72
N VAL A 52 -13.61 -2.61 -18.35
CA VAL A 52 -12.35 -2.31 -17.70
C VAL A 52 -11.83 -1.03 -18.33
N ASN A 53 -11.61 0.00 -17.51
CA ASN A 53 -10.97 1.24 -17.92
C ASN A 53 -9.66 1.42 -17.17
N ALA A 54 -8.60 0.83 -17.72
CA ALA A 54 -7.26 0.87 -17.12
C ALA A 54 -6.72 2.31 -16.95
N ALA A 55 -7.09 3.24 -17.84
CA ALA A 55 -6.66 4.63 -17.75
C ALA A 55 -7.26 5.36 -16.54
N LYS A 56 -8.48 4.97 -16.13
CA LYS A 56 -9.13 5.48 -14.91
C LYS A 56 -8.99 4.57 -13.70
N SER A 57 -8.32 3.43 -13.86
CA SER A 57 -8.28 2.36 -12.87
C SER A 57 -9.67 1.89 -12.41
N GLU A 58 -10.62 1.80 -13.34
CA GLU A 58 -12.01 1.43 -13.06
C GLU A 58 -12.34 0.05 -13.64
N VAL A 59 -13.11 -0.73 -12.88
CA VAL A 59 -13.80 -1.93 -13.39
C VAL A 59 -15.29 -1.83 -13.09
N THR A 60 -16.14 -2.26 -14.01
CA THR A 60 -17.59 -2.17 -13.88
C THR A 60 -18.24 -3.51 -14.10
N ALA A 61 -19.11 -3.91 -13.17
CA ALA A 61 -19.95 -5.10 -13.27
C ALA A 61 -21.42 -4.69 -13.20
N CYS A 62 -22.28 -5.28 -14.03
CA CYS A 62 -23.71 -4.96 -14.03
C CYS A 62 -24.59 -6.21 -14.12
N ALA A 63 -25.82 -6.08 -13.67
CA ALA A 63 -26.87 -7.09 -13.74
C ALA A 63 -28.24 -6.44 -13.94
N ASP A 64 -29.16 -7.21 -14.52
CA ASP A 64 -30.58 -6.88 -14.55
C ASP A 64 -31.31 -7.58 -13.40
N PHE A 65 -32.17 -6.85 -12.71
CA PHE A 65 -33.08 -7.38 -11.70
C PHE A 65 -34.47 -7.62 -12.29
N ALA A 66 -35.13 -8.68 -11.83
CA ALA A 66 -36.49 -9.01 -12.26
C ALA A 66 -37.51 -7.95 -11.84
N LEU A 67 -37.29 -7.30 -10.70
CA LEU A 67 -38.15 -6.27 -10.14
C LEU A 67 -37.33 -5.06 -9.69
N GLU A 68 -37.87 -3.85 -9.91
CA GLU A 68 -37.27 -2.61 -9.43
C GLU A 68 -37.13 -2.59 -7.89
N ALA A 69 -38.08 -3.19 -7.18
CA ALA A 69 -38.02 -3.30 -5.73
C ALA A 69 -36.78 -4.07 -5.25
N ASP A 70 -36.42 -5.16 -5.94
CA ASP A 70 -35.23 -5.96 -5.61
C ASP A 70 -33.94 -5.19 -5.91
N ALA A 71 -33.90 -4.47 -7.02
CA ALA A 71 -32.75 -3.64 -7.40
C ALA A 71 -32.49 -2.53 -6.37
N ARG A 72 -33.55 -1.84 -5.92
CA ARG A 72 -33.47 -0.80 -4.89
C ARG A 72 -33.05 -1.40 -3.54
N ALA A 73 -33.65 -2.52 -3.14
CA ALA A 73 -33.30 -3.20 -1.89
C ALA A 73 -31.84 -3.67 -1.86
N PHE A 74 -31.30 -4.10 -3.01
CA PHE A 74 -29.89 -4.44 -3.14
C PHE A 74 -28.98 -3.20 -2.99
N GLY A 75 -29.35 -2.07 -3.60
CA GLY A 75 -28.64 -0.80 -3.41
C GLY A 75 -28.66 -0.32 -1.96
N ASP A 76 -29.81 -0.40 -1.29
CA ASP A 76 -29.97 -0.02 0.12
C ASP A 76 -29.16 -0.91 1.07
N PHE A 77 -28.95 -2.18 0.72
CA PHE A 77 -28.07 -3.07 1.46
C PHE A 77 -26.61 -2.55 1.48
N PHE A 78 -26.12 -2.01 0.36
CA PHE A 78 -24.79 -1.39 0.34
C PHE A 78 -24.69 -0.16 1.23
N ALA A 79 -25.68 0.72 1.17
CA ALA A 79 -25.64 1.98 1.92
C ALA A 79 -25.91 1.81 3.42
N ASN A 80 -26.84 0.94 3.80
CA ASN A 80 -27.43 0.94 5.15
C ASN A 80 -27.15 -0.33 5.95
N GLN A 81 -26.73 -1.43 5.31
CA GLN A 81 -26.58 -2.74 5.95
C GLN A 81 -25.16 -3.29 5.89
N GLY A 82 -24.16 -2.44 5.60
CA GLY A 82 -22.76 -2.83 5.56
C GLY A 82 -22.34 -3.57 4.28
N GLY A 83 -23.19 -3.64 3.25
CA GLY A 83 -22.85 -4.33 2.01
C GLY A 83 -21.55 -3.82 1.35
N PHE A 84 -21.26 -2.52 1.47
CA PHE A 84 -19.97 -2.01 0.99
C PHE A 84 -18.77 -2.46 1.84
N ASP A 85 -18.93 -2.66 3.15
CA ASP A 85 -17.88 -3.23 4.02
C ASP A 85 -17.60 -4.69 3.67
N ASP A 86 -18.66 -5.48 3.45
CA ASP A 86 -18.55 -6.88 3.06
C ASP A 86 -17.89 -7.02 1.68
N LEU A 87 -18.32 -6.22 0.70
CA LEU A 87 -17.70 -6.21 -0.62
C LEU A 87 -16.24 -5.75 -0.55
N ALA A 88 -15.95 -4.77 0.31
CA ALA A 88 -14.59 -4.30 0.52
C ALA A 88 -13.67 -5.40 1.05
N LEU A 89 -14.15 -6.23 1.98
CA LEU A 89 -13.41 -7.36 2.53
C LEU A 89 -13.08 -8.41 1.46
N ILE A 90 -14.05 -8.74 0.59
CA ILE A 90 -13.91 -9.79 -0.43
C ILE A 90 -12.96 -9.33 -1.55
N THR A 91 -13.13 -8.10 -2.02
CA THR A 91 -12.36 -7.56 -3.16
C THR A 91 -10.98 -7.02 -2.75
N GLY A 92 -10.72 -6.94 -1.44
CA GLY A 92 -9.52 -6.32 -0.89
C GLY A 92 -9.51 -4.82 -1.12
N PHE A 93 -10.65 -4.15 -1.06
CA PHE A 93 -10.78 -2.69 -1.21
C PHE A 93 -9.97 -1.94 -0.16
N GLY A 94 -9.22 -0.94 -0.60
CA GLY A 94 -8.46 -0.09 0.29
C GLY A 94 -7.77 1.04 -0.46
N PRO A 95 -7.32 2.08 0.27
CA PRO A 95 -6.52 3.12 -0.35
C PRO A 95 -5.19 2.54 -0.81
N ALA A 96 -4.56 3.22 -1.75
CA ALA A 96 -3.16 2.97 -2.09
C ALA A 96 -2.37 4.26 -1.96
N TYR A 97 -1.12 4.14 -1.52
CA TYR A 97 -0.21 5.26 -1.48
C TYR A 97 0.73 5.18 -2.67
N ALA A 98 0.81 6.29 -3.40
CA ALA A 98 1.79 6.49 -4.45
C ALA A 98 2.79 7.56 -4.02
N ILE A 99 4.01 7.50 -4.54
CA ILE A 99 4.99 8.58 -4.32
C ILE A 99 4.54 9.78 -5.15
N GLY A 100 4.18 10.87 -4.49
CA GLY A 100 3.82 12.13 -5.12
C GLY A 100 5.03 12.88 -5.69
N PRO A 101 4.82 14.00 -6.41
CA PRO A 101 5.89 14.76 -7.07
C PRO A 101 7.01 15.24 -6.14
N ASN A 102 6.71 15.38 -4.85
CA ASN A 102 7.65 15.83 -3.83
C ASN A 102 8.27 14.67 -3.05
N GLY A 103 8.12 13.42 -3.49
CA GLY A 103 8.54 12.22 -2.74
C GLY A 103 7.64 11.87 -1.55
N ALA A 104 6.64 12.70 -1.24
CA ALA A 104 5.67 12.44 -0.19
C ALA A 104 4.67 11.36 -0.65
N PRO A 105 4.28 10.39 0.20
CA PRO A 105 3.19 9.50 -0.12
C PRO A 105 1.88 10.29 -0.27
N VAL A 106 1.22 10.11 -1.41
CA VAL A 106 -0.11 10.64 -1.70
C VAL A 106 -1.10 9.47 -1.63
N CYS A 107 -2.10 9.60 -0.77
CA CYS A 107 -3.16 8.62 -0.64
C CYS A 107 -4.14 8.77 -1.82
N ASN A 108 -4.30 7.69 -2.58
CA ASN A 108 -5.31 7.57 -3.62
C ASN A 108 -6.46 6.71 -3.07
N PRO A 109 -7.63 7.31 -2.80
CA PRO A 109 -8.75 6.57 -2.25
C PRO A 109 -9.30 5.58 -3.29
N SER A 110 -9.61 4.37 -2.86
CA SER A 110 -10.44 3.48 -3.66
C SER A 110 -11.90 3.85 -3.47
N LYS A 111 -12.69 3.73 -4.54
CA LYS A 111 -14.10 4.11 -4.53
C LYS A 111 -14.96 3.01 -5.13
N PHE A 112 -16.08 2.75 -4.47
CA PHE A 112 -17.21 2.04 -5.03
C PHE A 112 -18.30 3.04 -5.39
N PHE A 113 -18.87 2.89 -6.57
CA PHE A 113 -20.00 3.64 -7.05
C PHE A 113 -21.00 2.67 -7.69
N ALA A 114 -22.21 2.67 -7.20
CA ALA A 114 -23.30 1.87 -7.74
C ALA A 114 -24.38 2.80 -8.29
N GLU A 115 -24.95 2.43 -9.42
CA GLU A 115 -26.05 3.15 -10.05
C GLU A 115 -27.14 2.18 -10.47
N LEU A 116 -28.38 2.59 -10.25
CA LEU A 116 -29.56 1.92 -10.75
C LEU A 116 -30.14 2.78 -11.87
N THR A 117 -30.35 2.19 -13.04
CA THR A 117 -30.79 2.90 -14.24
C THR A 117 -31.99 2.21 -14.89
N THR A 118 -32.67 2.95 -15.76
CA THR A 118 -33.68 2.38 -16.67
C THR A 118 -33.01 1.79 -17.90
N GLU A 119 -33.34 0.55 -18.28
CA GLU A 119 -32.80 -0.06 -19.51
C GLU A 119 -33.15 0.71 -20.78
N LEU A 120 -34.34 1.36 -20.80
CA LEU A 120 -34.88 1.98 -22.01
C LEU A 120 -34.22 3.33 -22.35
N THR A 121 -33.80 4.09 -21.33
CA THR A 121 -33.29 5.45 -21.51
C THR A 121 -31.90 5.68 -20.94
N GLY A 122 -31.40 4.75 -20.12
CA GLY A 122 -30.18 4.93 -19.35
C GLY A 122 -30.28 5.98 -18.25
N ALA A 123 -31.49 6.53 -17.98
CA ALA A 123 -31.68 7.50 -16.91
C ALA A 123 -31.37 6.86 -15.55
N VAL A 124 -30.58 7.56 -14.73
CA VAL A 124 -30.23 7.17 -13.37
C VAL A 124 -31.44 7.39 -12.46
N CYS A 125 -31.84 6.33 -11.78
CA CYS A 125 -32.90 6.32 -10.80
C CYS A 125 -32.34 6.58 -9.40
N ASP A 126 -31.24 5.90 -9.07
CA ASP A 126 -30.58 6.00 -7.76
C ASP A 126 -29.08 5.75 -7.91
N ASN A 127 -28.32 6.20 -6.92
CA ASN A 127 -26.90 5.89 -6.82
C ASN A 127 -26.45 5.77 -5.37
N TRP A 128 -25.40 4.99 -5.16
CA TRP A 128 -24.79 4.76 -3.87
C TRP A 128 -23.27 4.79 -4.04
N GLN A 129 -22.54 5.25 -3.02
CA GLN A 129 -21.08 5.28 -3.09
C GLN A 129 -20.44 5.04 -1.74
N LYS A 130 -19.24 4.47 -1.78
CA LYS A 130 -18.32 4.42 -0.66
C LYS A 130 -16.92 4.74 -1.11
N GLU A 131 -16.23 5.53 -0.32
CA GLU A 131 -14.83 5.86 -0.53
C GLU A 131 -14.02 5.36 0.66
N SER A 132 -12.84 4.81 0.39
CA SER A 132 -11.93 4.41 1.44
C SER A 132 -11.42 5.65 2.16
N ALA A 133 -11.42 5.63 3.50
CA ALA A 133 -10.78 6.71 4.25
C ALA A 133 -9.31 6.83 3.86
N CYS A 134 -8.92 8.03 3.41
CA CYS A 134 -7.55 8.42 3.13
C CYS A 134 -7.09 9.38 4.23
N ALA A 135 -6.24 8.90 5.13
CA ALA A 135 -5.52 9.78 6.05
C ALA A 135 -4.15 10.09 5.43
N PRO A 136 -3.70 11.36 5.41
CA PRO A 136 -2.30 11.63 5.08
C PRO A 136 -1.39 10.87 6.05
N PRO A 137 -0.19 10.45 5.61
CA PRO A 137 0.83 9.96 6.53
C PRO A 137 1.01 10.95 7.68
N ALA A 138 1.20 10.43 8.89
CA ALA A 138 1.36 11.30 10.03
C ALA A 138 2.72 11.98 9.90
N THR A 139 2.76 13.29 10.15
CA THR A 139 3.98 14.07 9.97
C THR A 139 5.01 13.71 11.05
N ASP A 140 6.17 13.23 10.62
CA ASP A 140 7.34 12.98 11.46
C ASP A 140 8.50 13.91 11.05
N THR A 141 9.57 13.88 11.85
CA THR A 141 10.83 14.59 11.55
C THR A 141 11.92 13.66 11.00
N PHE A 142 11.55 12.47 10.50
CA PHE A 142 12.49 11.50 9.99
C PHE A 142 13.02 11.88 8.57
N PRO A 143 14.32 11.69 8.26
CA PRO A 143 15.39 11.21 9.13
C PRO A 143 15.82 12.24 10.16
N TYR A 144 16.07 11.78 11.39
CA TYR A 144 16.36 12.64 12.53
C TYR A 144 17.75 13.29 12.55
N CYS A 145 18.61 12.98 11.58
CA CYS A 145 19.93 13.58 11.45
C CYS A 145 19.90 14.80 10.52
N LYS A 146 20.78 15.78 10.80
CA LYS A 146 20.99 16.97 9.97
C LYS A 146 21.97 16.67 8.82
N CYS A 147 21.58 15.81 7.90
CA CYS A 147 22.17 15.75 6.55
C CYS A 147 21.60 16.91 5.71
N GLU A 148 22.21 17.25 4.56
CA GLU A 148 21.86 18.46 3.79
C GLU A 148 20.33 18.65 3.69
N PRO A 149 19.76 19.56 4.50
CA PRO A 149 18.33 19.60 4.72
C PRO A 149 17.75 20.35 3.54
N GLY A 150 17.07 19.65 2.64
CA GLY A 150 16.40 20.37 1.57
C GLY A 150 15.71 19.63 0.45
N THR A 151 15.92 18.34 0.18
CA THR A 151 15.13 17.73 -0.91
C THR A 151 15.06 16.20 -0.89
N ARG A 152 13.84 15.69 -0.79
CA ARG A 152 13.45 14.31 -1.12
C ARG A 152 13.94 13.96 -2.55
N ALA A 153 14.23 12.67 -2.80
CA ALA A 153 14.69 12.17 -4.10
C ALA A 153 16.02 12.76 -4.65
N LYS A 154 16.98 13.14 -3.80
CA LYS A 154 18.29 13.70 -4.21
C LYS A 154 19.47 12.74 -4.22
N THR A 155 19.24 11.48 -3.90
CA THR A 155 20.20 10.40 -4.05
C THR A 155 19.84 9.59 -5.31
N PRO A 156 20.76 8.82 -5.90
CA PRO A 156 20.45 8.02 -7.09
C PRO A 156 19.73 6.71 -6.74
N TYR A 157 19.36 6.48 -5.48
CA TYR A 157 18.86 5.20 -5.00
C TYR A 157 17.40 5.31 -4.55
N ALA A 158 16.62 4.29 -4.88
CA ALA A 158 15.28 4.06 -4.32
C ALA A 158 15.13 2.59 -3.95
N LEU A 159 14.22 2.29 -3.02
CA LEU A 159 13.92 0.93 -2.58
C LEU A 159 12.49 0.55 -2.98
N THR A 160 12.33 -0.65 -3.51
CA THR A 160 11.01 -1.24 -3.76
C THR A 160 10.90 -2.57 -3.04
N TYR A 161 9.86 -2.77 -2.25
CA TYR A 161 9.61 -4.08 -1.64
C TYR A 161 9.24 -5.09 -2.74
N THR A 162 10.01 -6.19 -2.81
CA THR A 162 9.92 -7.18 -3.90
C THR A 162 9.29 -8.48 -3.46
N ARG A 163 9.70 -9.03 -2.32
CA ARG A 163 9.29 -10.38 -1.91
C ARG A 163 9.47 -10.63 -0.42
N LYS A 164 8.75 -11.66 0.04
CA LYS A 164 8.82 -12.26 1.37
C LYS A 164 9.15 -13.74 1.27
N TYR A 165 9.95 -14.25 2.21
CA TYR A 165 10.13 -15.69 2.43
C TYR A 165 10.45 -15.99 3.90
N THR A 166 10.32 -17.25 4.32
CA THR A 166 10.63 -17.66 5.69
C THR A 166 11.83 -18.61 5.69
N LYS A 167 12.79 -18.37 6.59
CA LYS A 167 13.98 -19.23 6.77
C LYS A 167 14.45 -19.15 8.21
N ALA A 168 14.82 -20.29 8.80
CA ALA A 168 15.46 -20.37 10.12
C ALA A 168 14.74 -19.57 11.24
N GLY A 169 13.41 -19.63 11.30
CA GLY A 169 12.62 -18.93 12.32
C GLY A 169 12.49 -17.41 12.10
N ALA A 170 12.86 -16.92 10.92
CA ALA A 170 12.69 -15.52 10.52
C ALA A 170 11.86 -15.39 9.24
N ASN A 171 11.05 -14.34 9.19
CA ASN A 171 10.42 -13.82 7.99
C ASN A 171 11.34 -12.77 7.37
N TYR A 172 11.82 -13.04 6.16
CA TYR A 172 12.66 -12.15 5.38
C TYR A 172 11.79 -11.31 4.47
N TYR A 173 12.01 -9.99 4.52
CA TYR A 173 11.35 -8.99 3.68
C TYR A 173 12.41 -8.28 2.86
N CYS A 174 12.39 -8.49 1.54
CA CYS A 174 13.44 -8.02 0.64
C CYS A 174 13.03 -6.79 -0.14
N PHE A 175 13.98 -5.88 -0.25
CA PHE A 175 13.85 -4.61 -0.94
C PHE A 175 14.89 -4.53 -2.04
N ASN A 176 14.42 -4.40 -3.27
CA ASN A 176 15.30 -4.17 -4.41
C ASN A 176 15.77 -2.72 -4.42
N VAL A 177 17.07 -2.53 -4.57
CA VAL A 177 17.69 -1.24 -4.79
C VAL A 177 17.61 -0.92 -6.28
N GLN A 178 16.92 0.17 -6.59
CA GLN A 178 16.84 0.77 -7.92
C GLN A 178 17.83 1.92 -8.00
N VAL A 179 18.53 2.01 -9.12
CA VAL A 179 19.45 3.12 -9.38
C VAL A 179 18.91 4.00 -10.49
N ASN A 180 18.66 5.27 -10.17
CA ASN A 180 18.28 6.29 -11.13
C ASN A 180 19.08 7.57 -10.91
N ARG A 181 20.15 7.76 -11.69
CA ARG A 181 20.97 8.99 -11.63
C ARG A 181 20.24 10.23 -12.11
N THR A 182 19.18 10.11 -12.91
CA THR A 182 18.48 11.31 -13.39
C THR A 182 17.62 11.93 -12.29
N GLN A 183 17.18 11.14 -11.29
CA GLN A 183 16.33 11.63 -10.19
C GLN A 183 17.05 12.65 -9.30
N CYS A 184 18.35 12.47 -9.08
CA CYS A 184 19.14 13.35 -8.23
C CYS A 184 19.56 14.67 -8.91
N GLY A 185 19.33 14.82 -10.22
CA GLY A 185 19.64 16.04 -10.98
C GLY A 185 21.09 16.48 -10.80
N SER A 186 21.30 17.75 -10.46
CA SER A 186 22.63 18.33 -10.19
C SER A 186 23.10 18.19 -8.73
N SER A 187 22.44 17.36 -7.92
CA SER A 187 22.81 17.14 -6.52
C SER A 187 24.22 16.59 -6.39
N LYS A 188 24.99 17.10 -5.42
CA LYS A 188 26.29 16.51 -5.05
C LYS A 188 26.15 15.06 -4.56
N CYS A 189 24.95 14.67 -4.11
CA CYS A 189 24.65 13.32 -3.62
C CYS A 189 24.37 12.32 -4.74
N CYS A 190 24.42 12.73 -6.01
CA CYS A 190 24.10 11.86 -7.15
C CYS A 190 25.17 10.78 -7.42
N SER A 191 26.37 10.96 -6.87
CA SER A 191 27.49 10.02 -6.93
C SER A 191 27.81 9.36 -5.59
N MET A 192 26.93 9.46 -4.59
CA MET A 192 27.18 8.87 -3.26
C MET A 192 27.25 7.34 -3.34
N ASP A 193 28.01 6.72 -2.45
CA ASP A 193 27.88 5.29 -2.19
C ASP A 193 26.62 5.06 -1.34
N LEU A 194 26.04 3.87 -1.43
CA LEU A 194 24.96 3.41 -0.55
C LEU A 194 25.59 2.50 0.51
N ASP A 195 25.86 3.06 1.69
CA ASP A 195 26.48 2.30 2.77
C ASP A 195 25.49 1.91 3.86
N LYS A 196 24.47 2.73 4.09
CA LYS A 196 23.49 2.50 5.16
C LYS A 196 22.08 2.88 4.72
N ILE A 197 21.11 2.08 5.17
CA ILE A 197 19.69 2.44 5.18
C ILE A 197 19.22 2.43 6.64
N GLU A 198 18.51 3.48 7.03
CA GLU A 198 17.78 3.55 8.29
C GLU A 198 16.29 3.37 8.02
N TRP A 199 15.62 2.55 8.82
CA TRP A 199 14.21 2.21 8.70
C TRP A 199 13.48 2.71 9.93
N LEU A 200 12.40 3.47 9.74
CA LEU A 200 11.57 3.92 10.86
C LEU A 200 10.66 2.77 11.30
N SER A 201 10.92 2.21 12.49
CA SER A 201 10.08 1.15 13.03
C SER A 201 8.84 1.73 13.68
N ASN A 202 7.80 0.91 13.79
CA ASN A 202 6.60 1.22 14.55
C ASN A 202 6.99 1.61 15.99
N GLU A 203 6.26 2.60 16.53
CA GLU A 203 6.41 3.14 17.88
C GLU A 203 6.19 2.07 18.97
N GLU A 204 5.40 1.04 18.64
CA GLU A 204 5.04 -0.03 19.57
C GLU A 204 6.00 -1.23 19.48
N ASN A 205 6.97 -1.30 20.41
CA ASN A 205 7.65 -2.53 20.83
C ASN A 205 8.35 -3.38 19.73
N CYS A 206 8.64 -2.81 18.56
CA CYS A 206 9.38 -3.52 17.49
C CYS A 206 10.90 -3.54 17.68
N MET A 207 11.42 -2.85 18.69
CA MET A 207 12.85 -2.90 18.98
C MET A 207 13.29 -4.32 19.30
N GLY A 208 14.31 -4.80 18.57
CA GLY A 208 14.80 -6.17 18.69
C GLY A 208 13.95 -7.24 17.97
N ALA A 209 12.87 -6.84 17.28
CA ALA A 209 12.08 -7.75 16.45
C ALA A 209 12.89 -8.27 15.25
N ALA A 210 13.85 -7.49 14.74
CA ALA A 210 14.77 -7.93 13.70
C ALA A 210 15.90 -8.80 14.27
N MET A 211 16.10 -9.98 13.69
CA MET A 211 17.29 -10.82 13.91
C MET A 211 18.54 -10.25 13.23
N GLY A 212 18.35 -9.42 12.21
CA GLY A 212 19.44 -8.90 11.40
C GLY A 212 18.97 -8.54 9.99
N PHE A 213 19.93 -8.43 9.08
CA PHE A 213 19.67 -8.18 7.66
C PHE A 213 20.71 -8.87 6.78
N THR A 214 20.38 -9.05 5.50
CA THR A 214 21.28 -9.58 4.48
C THR A 214 21.32 -8.65 3.28
N VAL A 215 22.41 -8.68 2.51
CA VAL A 215 22.51 -8.01 1.20
C VAL A 215 22.93 -9.02 0.15
N THR A 216 22.31 -9.01 -1.03
CA THR A 216 22.57 -10.04 -2.07
C THR A 216 24.00 -10.05 -2.59
N THR A 217 24.72 -8.93 -2.50
CA THR A 217 26.14 -8.84 -2.85
C THR A 217 27.05 -9.58 -1.84
N LYS A 218 26.52 -9.99 -0.68
CA LYS A 218 27.20 -10.75 0.37
C LYS A 218 26.31 -11.95 0.78
N PRO A 219 26.14 -12.95 -0.09
CA PRO A 219 25.20 -14.04 0.15
C PRO A 219 25.60 -14.85 1.39
N GLY A 220 24.63 -15.14 2.25
CA GLY A 220 24.84 -15.92 3.49
C GLY A 220 25.33 -15.11 4.69
N ASP A 221 25.70 -13.84 4.51
CA ASP A 221 26.09 -12.94 5.59
C ASP A 221 24.86 -12.31 6.27
N LEU A 222 24.36 -12.97 7.33
CA LEU A 222 23.35 -12.39 8.21
C LEU A 222 24.03 -11.46 9.20
N LYS A 223 23.89 -10.16 8.97
CA LYS A 223 24.49 -9.14 9.83
C LYS A 223 23.61 -8.85 11.03
N SER A 224 24.26 -8.67 12.18
CA SER A 224 23.60 -8.29 13.43
C SER A 224 22.83 -6.98 13.29
N PRO A 225 21.68 -6.87 13.97
CA PRO A 225 20.85 -5.68 13.88
C PRO A 225 21.49 -4.51 14.63
N VAL A 226 21.49 -3.33 14.03
CA VAL A 226 21.90 -2.08 14.70
C VAL A 226 20.66 -1.23 14.93
N TRP A 227 20.50 -0.71 16.14
CA TRP A 227 19.32 0.03 16.56
C TRP A 227 19.70 1.36 17.22
N SER A 228 18.86 2.38 17.06
CA SER A 228 18.83 3.57 17.91
C SER A 228 17.40 3.94 18.29
N ARG A 229 17.24 4.73 19.36
CA ARG A 229 15.95 5.36 19.72
C ARG A 229 16.05 6.86 19.50
N VAL A 230 15.02 7.46 18.92
CA VAL A 230 14.98 8.90 18.72
C VAL A 230 13.60 9.45 19.09
N PRO A 231 13.53 10.48 19.96
CA PRO A 231 12.29 11.19 20.23
C PRO A 231 11.94 12.10 19.05
N ASP A 232 10.67 12.10 18.67
CA ASP A 232 10.08 12.98 17.66
C ASP A 232 9.09 13.95 18.30
N THR A 233 9.41 15.23 18.20
CA THR A 233 8.62 16.33 18.79
C THR A 233 7.59 16.90 17.82
N SER A 234 7.46 16.37 16.58
CA SER A 234 6.33 16.74 15.71
C SER A 234 4.99 16.20 16.24
N PHE A 235 5.01 15.21 17.14
CA PHE A 235 3.83 14.62 17.75
C PHE A 235 3.49 15.28 19.10
N SER A 236 2.19 15.26 19.45
CA SER A 236 1.68 15.68 20.75
C SER A 236 0.79 14.57 21.35
N PRO A 237 1.23 13.87 22.41
CA PRO A 237 2.55 13.97 23.06
C PRO A 237 3.69 13.48 22.16
N ALA A 238 4.93 13.91 22.46
CA ALA A 238 6.11 13.48 21.72
C ALA A 238 6.25 11.95 21.75
N LYS A 239 6.63 11.36 20.62
CA LYS A 239 6.76 9.91 20.45
C LYS A 239 8.21 9.50 20.36
N THR A 240 8.54 8.27 20.74
CA THR A 240 9.90 7.74 20.59
C THR A 240 9.90 6.57 19.63
N PHE A 241 10.64 6.71 18.53
CA PHE A 241 10.72 5.69 17.49
C PHE A 241 11.99 4.86 17.61
N GLY A 242 11.90 3.59 17.17
CA GLY A 242 13.05 2.75 16.91
C GLY A 242 13.56 2.97 15.49
N ILE A 243 14.87 3.14 15.33
CA ILE A 243 15.52 3.19 14.03
C ILE A 243 16.32 1.91 13.85
N PHE A 244 15.89 1.06 12.92
CA PHE A 244 16.64 -0.12 12.52
C PHE A 244 17.62 0.27 11.40
N LYS A 245 18.87 -0.19 11.48
CA LYS A 245 19.92 0.19 10.53
C LYS A 245 20.47 -1.02 9.81
N THR A 246 20.49 -0.95 8.48
CA THR A 246 21.20 -1.88 7.62
C THR A 246 22.44 -1.20 7.08
N ASN A 247 23.59 -1.43 7.71
CA ASN A 247 24.87 -0.74 7.47
C ASN A 247 25.91 -1.60 6.75
N SER A 248 27.01 -0.95 6.35
CA SER A 248 28.14 -1.59 5.64
C SER A 248 27.67 -2.36 4.40
N LEU A 249 26.71 -1.77 3.70
CA LEU A 249 26.11 -2.35 2.49
C LEU A 249 27.15 -2.47 1.38
N ASP A 250 28.14 -1.56 1.35
CA ASP A 250 29.19 -1.47 0.33
C ASP A 250 28.62 -1.46 -1.09
N LEU A 251 27.48 -0.77 -1.25
CA LEU A 251 26.83 -0.57 -2.52
C LEU A 251 27.23 0.78 -3.11
N ASN A 252 27.29 0.85 -4.43
CA ASN A 252 27.52 2.06 -5.20
C ASN A 252 26.71 1.95 -6.51
N VAL A 253 26.68 3.01 -7.30
CA VAL A 253 25.87 3.01 -8.55
C VAL A 253 26.22 1.83 -9.47
N GLY A 254 27.47 1.36 -9.48
CA GLY A 254 27.92 0.26 -10.33
C GLY A 254 27.42 -1.12 -9.91
N ASN A 255 27.09 -1.34 -8.64
CA ASN A 255 26.69 -2.67 -8.12
C ASN A 255 25.35 -2.68 -7.36
N ALA A 256 24.75 -1.52 -7.11
CA ALA A 256 23.53 -1.39 -6.33
C ALA A 256 22.29 -1.80 -7.13
N ASN A 257 22.23 -1.51 -8.44
CA ASN A 257 21.03 -1.75 -9.22
C ASN A 257 20.73 -3.25 -9.29
N GLY A 258 19.55 -3.66 -8.80
CA GLY A 258 19.21 -5.08 -8.73
C GLY A 258 19.57 -5.76 -7.41
N ALA A 259 20.43 -5.16 -6.57
CA ALA A 259 20.76 -5.71 -5.27
C ALA A 259 19.51 -5.76 -4.37
N GLU A 260 19.37 -6.80 -3.55
CA GLU A 260 18.32 -6.85 -2.53
C GLU A 260 18.93 -6.69 -1.14
N VAL A 261 18.33 -5.81 -0.34
CA VAL A 261 18.54 -5.74 1.11
C VAL A 261 17.33 -6.39 1.76
N CYS A 262 17.54 -7.43 2.58
CA CYS A 262 16.44 -8.14 3.25
C CYS A 262 16.51 -7.97 4.75
N ILE A 263 15.41 -7.54 5.36
CA ILE A 263 15.24 -7.46 6.82
C ILE A 263 14.75 -8.83 7.29
N ALA A 264 15.42 -9.41 8.29
CA ALA A 264 15.03 -10.69 8.88
C ALA A 264 14.27 -10.44 10.20
N LEU A 265 12.94 -10.54 10.20
CA LEU A 265 12.10 -10.39 11.38
C LEU A 265 11.85 -11.73 12.06
N ARG A 266 11.92 -11.78 13.39
CA ARG A 266 11.61 -12.99 14.18
C ARG A 266 10.17 -13.42 13.90
N SER A 267 9.94 -14.64 13.45
CA SER A 267 8.58 -15.11 13.11
C SER A 267 7.62 -15.13 14.32
N ASN A 268 8.18 -15.30 15.52
CA ASN A 268 7.45 -15.34 16.79
C ASN A 268 7.78 -14.13 17.68
N GLY A 269 8.31 -13.04 17.09
CA GLY A 269 8.63 -11.81 17.79
C GLY A 269 7.43 -10.88 17.97
N ASN A 270 7.66 -9.71 18.54
CA ASN A 270 6.62 -8.70 18.75
C ASN A 270 6.14 -8.06 17.44
N CYS A 271 7.00 -8.00 16.42
CA CYS A 271 6.69 -7.47 15.09
C CYS A 271 7.18 -8.46 14.01
N PRO A 272 6.47 -9.58 13.80
CA PRO A 272 6.88 -10.65 12.89
C PRO A 272 6.60 -10.33 11.41
N THR A 273 5.81 -9.29 11.14
CA THR A 273 5.46 -8.84 9.80
C THR A 273 5.99 -7.44 9.50
N LEU A 274 6.09 -7.10 8.22
CA LEU A 274 6.62 -5.80 7.80
C LEU A 274 5.64 -4.68 8.15
N GLU A 275 4.35 -4.96 8.04
CA GLU A 275 3.22 -4.11 8.41
C GLU A 275 3.29 -3.71 9.88
N GLN A 276 3.60 -4.67 10.75
CA GLN A 276 3.76 -4.43 12.18
C GLN A 276 5.10 -3.76 12.48
N PHE A 277 6.16 -4.11 11.76
CA PHE A 277 7.51 -3.63 12.02
C PHE A 277 7.71 -2.16 11.63
N CYS A 278 7.20 -1.75 10.48
CA CYS A 278 7.41 -0.41 9.94
C CYS A 278 6.41 0.59 10.50
N TYR A 279 6.87 1.82 10.75
CA TYR A 279 5.96 2.91 11.07
C TYR A 279 5.01 3.15 9.89
N GLN A 280 3.70 3.10 10.17
CA GLN A 280 2.65 3.14 9.13
C GLN A 280 2.80 2.05 8.06
N GLY A 281 3.39 0.90 8.43
CA GLY A 281 3.67 -0.20 7.52
C GLY A 281 2.41 -0.79 6.89
N ASP A 282 1.29 -0.81 7.61
CA ASP A 282 -0.02 -1.27 7.13
C ASP A 282 -0.72 -0.30 6.16
N THR A 283 -0.21 0.93 6.07
CA THR A 283 -0.87 2.04 5.39
C THR A 283 -0.04 2.47 4.18
N VAL A 284 1.21 2.87 4.40
CA VAL A 284 2.08 3.48 3.39
C VAL A 284 3.24 2.55 3.00
N GLY A 285 3.70 1.74 3.94
CA GLY A 285 4.86 0.88 3.83
C GLY A 285 6.01 1.35 4.69
N CYS A 286 7.22 0.91 4.35
CA CYS A 286 8.38 1.20 5.19
C CYS A 286 9.02 2.52 4.80
N GLN A 287 8.89 3.50 5.68
CA GLN A 287 9.68 4.72 5.60
C GLN A 287 11.15 4.40 5.85
N TYR A 288 12.01 4.93 4.98
CA TYR A 288 13.45 4.69 5.06
C TYR A 288 14.24 5.94 4.69
N ALA A 289 15.49 5.96 5.14
CA ALA A 289 16.45 6.96 4.74
C ALA A 289 17.76 6.30 4.30
N ILE A 290 18.29 6.73 3.16
CA ILE A 290 19.55 6.23 2.59
C ILE A 290 20.70 7.15 2.98
N PHE A 291 21.87 6.55 3.23
CA PHE A 291 23.08 7.24 3.70
C PHE A 291 24.33 6.75 2.97
N ASP A 292 25.25 7.69 2.78
CA ASP A 292 26.61 7.44 2.29
C ASP A 292 27.50 6.78 3.37
N ARG A 293 28.70 6.33 2.98
CA ARG A 293 29.71 5.74 3.88
C ARG A 293 30.24 6.78 4.87
N ALA A 294 29.56 6.82 6.01
CA ALA A 294 29.88 7.40 7.32
C ALA A 294 30.50 8.82 7.37
N ASP A 295 31.76 9.01 7.03
CA ASP A 295 32.57 10.07 7.65
C ASP A 295 33.35 10.90 6.61
N ALA A 296 33.04 10.75 5.33
CA ALA A 296 33.73 11.40 4.21
C ALA A 296 32.95 12.59 3.64
N GLY A 297 32.62 13.59 4.47
CA GLY A 297 32.38 14.97 4.02
C GLY A 297 31.17 15.28 3.11
N ALA A 298 30.35 14.30 2.69
CA ALA A 298 29.25 14.56 1.74
C ALA A 298 27.90 14.89 2.40
N GLY A 299 27.63 14.45 3.64
CA GLY A 299 26.39 14.82 4.36
C GLY A 299 25.09 14.44 3.62
N CYS A 300 25.14 13.43 2.75
CA CYS A 300 24.05 13.04 1.88
C CYS A 300 23.10 12.06 2.56
N CYS A 301 21.83 12.42 2.59
CA CYS A 301 20.75 11.50 2.89
C CYS A 301 19.51 11.87 2.08
N ALA A 302 18.61 10.91 1.87
CA ALA A 302 17.26 11.20 1.44
C ALA A 302 16.27 10.28 2.16
N GLU A 303 15.18 10.89 2.61
CA GLU A 303 13.96 10.22 3.04
C GLU A 303 13.17 9.75 1.83
N ASP A 304 12.64 8.54 1.88
CA ASP A 304 11.71 8.00 0.91
C ASP A 304 10.92 6.81 1.51
N TRP A 305 10.01 6.22 0.74
CA TRP A 305 9.10 5.17 1.19
C TRP A 305 9.20 3.93 0.29
N ALA A 306 9.46 2.79 0.89
CA ALA A 306 9.56 1.52 0.18
C ALA A 306 8.16 0.92 0.01
N VAL A 307 7.40 1.49 -0.93
CA VAL A 307 6.06 0.99 -1.29
C VAL A 307 6.21 -0.36 -2.01
N GLY A 308 5.30 -1.30 -1.71
CA GLY A 308 5.31 -2.60 -2.35
C GLY A 308 5.02 -2.54 -3.84
N LYS A 309 5.76 -3.30 -4.66
CA LYS A 309 5.48 -3.49 -6.10
C LYS A 309 4.09 -4.08 -6.38
N PHE A 310 3.47 -4.67 -5.35
CA PHE A 310 2.14 -5.27 -5.40
C PHE A 310 1.05 -4.43 -4.74
N GLY A 311 1.31 -3.20 -4.24
CA GLY A 311 0.27 -2.36 -3.65
C GLY A 311 -0.50 -3.01 -2.48
N HIS A 312 0.04 -4.06 -1.87
CA HIS A 312 -0.66 -4.87 -0.88
C HIS A 312 0.05 -4.75 0.46
N PHE A 313 -0.40 -3.78 1.26
CA PHE A 313 -0.62 -4.05 2.67
C PHE A 313 -2.08 -4.44 2.76
N ASP A 314 -2.31 -5.75 2.72
CA ASP A 314 -3.65 -6.30 2.73
C ASP A 314 -4.27 -5.96 4.09
N ARG A 315 -5.25 -5.05 4.11
CA ARG A 315 -6.06 -4.75 5.31
C ARG A 315 -6.87 -5.97 5.80
N ARG A 316 -6.68 -7.17 5.23
CA ARG A 316 -7.38 -8.40 5.64
C ARG A 316 -7.18 -8.82 7.10
N LEU A 317 -6.37 -8.12 7.89
CA LEU A 317 -6.29 -8.33 9.34
C LEU A 317 -6.21 -6.98 10.04
N PHE A 318 -7.34 -6.42 10.48
CA PHE A 318 -7.51 -5.70 11.76
C PHE A 318 -8.90 -5.04 11.82
N ARG A 319 -9.94 -5.86 12.06
CA ARG A 319 -11.15 -5.43 12.78
C ARG A 319 -11.95 -6.64 13.25
N ARG A 320 -11.46 -7.25 14.33
CA ARG A 320 -12.29 -7.78 15.43
C ARG A 320 -11.43 -7.78 16.69
N MET A 321 -11.40 -6.64 17.37
CA MET A 321 -11.41 -6.66 18.82
C MET A 321 -12.50 -5.68 19.26
N ILE A 322 -13.47 -6.28 19.96
CA ILE A 322 -14.70 -5.74 20.56
C ILE A 322 -15.84 -5.51 19.57
#